data_AF-A0A3B8R1W9-F1
#
_entry.id   AF-A0A3B8R1W9-F1
#
_cell.length_a   1.000
_cell.length_b   1.000
_cell.length_c   1.000
_cell.angle_alpha   90.00
_cell.angle_beta   90.00
_cell.angle_gamma   90.00
#
_symmetry.space_group_name_H-M   'P 1'
#
loop_
_entity.id
_entity.type
_entity.pdbx_description
1 polymer ?
#
loop_
_entity_poly.entity_id
_entity_poly.type
_entity_poly.pdbx_seq_one_letter_code
_entity_poly.pdbx_strand_id
1 'polypeptide(L)'
;EGRKMLIQVFGGIFVFVALVGIISMYGAMLLFLFYYLWFLGRHTLRLSLIISVLTPIVFFFFFEALMRVTMPKGMKFTEPLFNWLNTIIY
;
A
#
# COMPACT_ATOMS: atom_id res chain seq x y z
N GLU A 1 -10.83 19.32 19.33
CA GLU A 1 -9.71 18.46 18.88
C GLU A 1 -10.04 17.58 17.68
N GLY A 2 -11.28 17.09 17.52
CA GLY A 2 -11.68 16.21 16.41
C GLY A 2 -11.47 16.75 14.98
N ARG A 3 -11.57 18.07 14.73
CA ARG A 3 -11.36 18.66 13.39
C ARG A 3 -9.95 18.40 12.82
N LYS A 4 -8.91 18.39 13.66
CA LYS A 4 -7.53 18.15 13.21
C LYS A 4 -7.34 16.69 12.78
N MET A 5 -7.90 15.77 13.55
CA MET A 5 -7.91 14.33 13.26
C MET A 5 -8.66 14.03 11.96
N LEU A 6 -9.82 14.66 11.75
CA LEU A 6 -10.58 14.51 10.51
C LEU A 6 -9.79 14.95 9.28
N ILE A 7 -9.16 16.12 9.32
CA ILE A 7 -8.37 16.63 8.18
C ILE A 7 -7.17 15.72 7.88
N GLN A 8 -6.50 15.19 8.92
CA GLN A 8 -5.38 14.27 8.74
C GLN A 8 -5.80 12.94 8.10
N VAL A 9 -6.93 12.38 8.53
CA VAL A 9 -7.45 11.11 7.97
C VAL A 9 -7.96 11.33 6.55
N PHE A 10 -8.78 12.35 6.31
CA PHE A 10 -9.29 12.65 4.97
C PHE A 10 -8.16 13.01 3.98
N GLY A 11 -7.17 13.78 4.43
CA GLY A 11 -5.98 14.08 3.64
C GLY A 11 -5.19 12.82 3.29
N GLY A 12 -4.97 11.94 4.26
CA GLY A 12 -4.28 10.65 4.04
C GLY A 12 -5.01 9.75 3.05
N ILE A 13 -6.35 9.65 3.16
CA ILE A 13 -7.16 8.84 2.23
C ILE A 13 -7.12 9.44 0.82
N PHE A 14 -7.22 10.76 0.68
CA PHE A 14 -7.14 11.41 -0.62
C PHE A 14 -5.80 11.15 -1.31
N VAL A 15 -4.70 11.28 -0.55
CA VAL A 15 -3.35 10.95 -1.03
C VAL A 15 -3.25 9.46 -1.38
N PHE A 16 -3.80 8.56 -0.57
CA PHE A 16 -3.80 7.13 -0.87
C PHE A 16 -4.49 6.83 -2.20
N VAL A 17 -5.70 7.34 -2.42
CA VAL A 17 -6.44 7.12 -3.68
C VAL A 17 -5.66 7.67 -4.88
N ALA A 18 -5.06 8.86 -4.76
CA ALA A 18 -4.21 9.41 -5.81
C ALA A 18 -2.97 8.53 -6.09
N LEU A 19 -2.34 7.99 -5.04
CA LEU A 19 -1.15 7.13 -5.16
C LEU A 19 -1.48 5.77 -5.81
N VAL A 20 -2.66 5.21 -5.58
CA VAL A 20 -3.08 3.94 -6.20
C VAL A 20 -3.01 4.04 -7.73
N GLY A 21 -3.43 5.18 -8.30
CA GLY A 21 -3.35 5.43 -9.74
C GLY A 21 -1.93 5.59 -10.28
N ILE A 22 -0.98 5.98 -9.44
CA ILE A 22 0.41 6.29 -9.85
C ILE A 22 1.32 5.07 -9.66
N ILE A 23 1.34 4.46 -8.47
CA ILE A 23 2.39 3.51 -8.07
C ILE A 23 1.87 2.06 -8.00
N SER A 24 0.55 1.86 -7.89
CA SER A 24 -0.20 0.60 -7.65
C SER A 24 -0.92 0.59 -6.31
N MET A 25 -1.91 -0.30 -6.20
CA MET A 25 -2.60 -0.57 -4.94
C MET A 25 -1.62 -0.98 -3.83
N TYR A 26 -0.73 -1.93 -4.09
CA TYR A 26 0.16 -2.47 -3.06
C TYR A 26 1.24 -1.48 -2.61
N GLY A 27 1.80 -0.71 -3.55
CA GLY A 27 2.75 0.36 -3.24
C GLY A 27 2.10 1.52 -2.48
N ALA A 28 0.89 1.92 -2.89
CA ALA A 28 0.12 2.93 -2.16
C ALA A 28 -0.22 2.44 -0.74
N MET A 29 -0.56 1.15 -0.58
CA MET A 29 -0.85 0.56 0.73
C MET A 29 0.36 0.61 1.65
N LEU A 30 1.56 0.28 1.15
CA LEU A 30 2.79 0.36 1.93
C LEU A 30 3.00 1.78 2.48
N LEU A 31 2.95 2.80 1.61
CA LEU A 31 3.16 4.19 2.00
C LEU A 31 2.08 4.69 2.98
N PHE A 32 0.82 4.33 2.73
CA PHE A 32 -0.30 4.74 3.56
C PHE A 32 -0.25 4.07 4.95
N LEU A 33 0.02 2.76 5.03
CA LEU A 33 0.19 2.05 6.29
C LEU A 33 1.37 2.59 7.09
N PHE A 34 2.49 2.86 6.42
CA PHE A 34 3.66 3.43 7.07
C PHE A 34 3.35 4.81 7.67
N TYR A 35 2.74 5.70 6.88
CA TYR A 35 2.30 7.02 7.36
C TYR A 35 1.33 6.90 8.53
N TYR A 36 0.31 6.03 8.42
CA TYR A 36 -0.72 5.89 9.44
C TYR A 36 -0.16 5.36 10.76
N LEU A 37 0.66 4.30 10.72
CA LEU A 37 1.23 3.67 11.91
C LEU A 37 2.26 4.56 12.59
N TRP A 38 3.14 5.19 11.81
CA TRP A 38 4.22 5.99 12.35
C TRP A 38 3.76 7.39 12.79
N PHE A 39 3.03 8.11 11.91
CA PHE A 39 2.66 9.51 12.17
C PHE A 39 1.40 9.64 13.02
N LEU A 40 0.37 8.81 12.76
CA LEU A 40 -0.92 8.89 13.45
C LEU A 40 -0.97 7.97 14.68
N GLY A 41 -0.45 6.75 14.56
CA GLY A 41 -0.44 5.75 15.63
C GLY A 41 0.69 5.92 16.65
N ARG A 42 1.71 6.75 16.35
CA ARG A 42 2.92 6.94 17.20
C ARG A 42 3.61 5.62 17.57
N HIS A 43 3.52 4.60 16.72
CA HIS A 43 4.20 3.33 16.94
C HIS A 43 5.70 3.43 16.66
N THR A 44 6.46 2.44 17.14
CA THR A 44 7.90 2.35 16.86
C THR A 44 8.14 2.19 15.36
N LEU A 45 9.21 2.82 14.85
CA LEU A 45 9.59 2.76 13.44
C LEU A 45 9.76 1.31 12.93
N ARG A 46 10.28 0.41 13.78
CA ARG A 46 10.46 -1.00 13.43
C ARG A 46 9.11 -1.70 13.18
N LEU A 47 8.15 -1.56 14.09
CA LEU A 47 6.83 -2.15 13.93
C LEU A 47 6.11 -1.57 12.71
N SER A 48 6.20 -0.26 12.51
CA SER A 48 5.58 0.43 11.38
C SER A 48 6.13 -0.06 10.05
N LEU A 49 7.46 -0.18 9.91
CA LEU A 49 8.09 -0.73 8.71
C LEU A 49 7.68 -2.19 8.47
N ILE A 50 7.80 -3.05 9.48
CA ILE A 50 7.50 -4.48 9.36
C ILE A 50 6.07 -4.68 8.87
N ILE A 51 5.08 -4.03 9.52
CA ILE A 51 3.66 -4.17 9.15
C ILE A 51 3.42 -3.57 7.76
N SER A 52 3.91 -2.35 7.51
CA SER A 52 3.69 -1.67 6.23
C SER A 52 4.24 -2.44 5.02
N VAL A 53 5.27 -3.26 5.20
CA VAL A 53 5.88 -4.08 4.14
C VAL A 53 5.26 -5.47 4.07
N LEU A 54 5.09 -6.17 5.21
CA LEU A 54 4.54 -7.53 5.22
C LEU A 54 3.10 -7.56 4.70
N THR A 55 2.28 -6.62 5.13
CA THR A 55 0.85 -6.59 4.77
C THR A 55 0.63 -6.56 3.24
N PRO A 56 1.21 -5.62 2.47
CA PRO A 56 1.03 -5.62 1.01
C PRO A 56 1.67 -6.83 0.33
N ILE A 57 2.77 -7.40 0.84
CA ILE A 57 3.36 -8.64 0.28
C ILE A 57 2.40 -9.82 0.46
N VAL A 58 1.86 -10.01 1.66
CA VAL A 58 0.90 -11.09 1.93
C VAL A 58 -0.34 -10.93 1.07
N PHE A 59 -0.88 -9.71 0.97
CA PHE A 59 -2.03 -9.45 0.10
C PHE A 59 -1.70 -9.68 -1.37
N PHE A 60 -0.50 -9.30 -1.83
CA PHE A 60 -0.08 -9.57 -3.20
C PHE A 60 -0.17 -11.07 -3.54
N PHE A 61 0.43 -11.93 -2.73
CA PHE A 61 0.34 -13.38 -2.91
C PHE A 61 -1.09 -13.90 -2.75
N PHE A 62 -1.83 -13.41 -1.77
CA PHE A 62 -3.21 -13.83 -1.54
C PHE A 62 -4.10 -13.53 -2.76
N PHE A 63 -4.05 -12.32 -3.29
CA PHE A 63 -4.92 -11.93 -4.39
C PHE A 63 -4.45 -12.48 -5.74
N GLU A 64 -3.15 -12.51 -6.00
CA GLU A 64 -2.62 -12.97 -7.30
C GLU A 64 -2.53 -14.50 -7.37
N ALA A 65 -2.07 -15.19 -6.31
CA ALA A 65 -1.90 -16.65 -6.30
C ALA A 65 -3.18 -17.42 -5.91
N LEU A 66 -3.90 -17.00 -4.86
CA LEU A 66 -5.13 -17.72 -4.44
C LEU A 66 -6.35 -17.27 -5.26
N MET A 67 -6.58 -15.95 -5.34
CA MET A 67 -7.81 -15.43 -5.96
C MET A 67 -7.71 -15.20 -7.47
N ARG A 68 -6.49 -15.14 -8.03
CA ARG A 68 -6.22 -14.81 -9.45
C ARG A 68 -6.88 -13.50 -9.91
N VAL A 69 -7.06 -12.54 -9.00
CA VAL A 69 -7.62 -11.22 -9.32
C VAL A 69 -6.47 -10.21 -9.42
N THR A 70 -6.31 -9.60 -10.60
CA THR A 70 -5.28 -8.60 -10.82
C THR A 70 -5.72 -7.24 -10.27
N MET A 71 -5.01 -6.75 -9.26
CA MET A 71 -5.23 -5.42 -8.71
C MET A 71 -4.59 -4.31 -9.56
N PRO A 72 -5.00 -3.04 -9.36
CA PRO A 72 -4.43 -1.90 -10.05
C PRO A 72 -2.91 -1.86 -9.89
N LYS A 73 -2.19 -2.08 -10.99
CA LYS A 73 -0.72 -2.11 -11.04
C LYS A 73 -0.11 -0.72 -11.10
N GLY A 74 -0.90 0.35 -11.16
CA GLY A 74 -0.42 1.74 -11.24
C GLY A 74 -0.04 2.18 -12.66
N MET A 75 0.84 3.18 -12.78
CA MET A 75 1.35 3.66 -14.06
C MET A 75 2.37 2.69 -14.68
N LYS A 76 2.71 2.89 -15.96
CA LYS A 76 3.65 2.06 -16.73
C LYS A 76 5.02 1.83 -16.07
N PHE A 77 5.42 2.67 -15.13
CA PHE A 77 6.68 2.54 -14.41
C PHE A 77 6.73 1.34 -13.45
N THR A 78 5.59 0.85 -12.98
CA THR A 78 5.50 -0.30 -12.08
C THR A 78 5.24 -1.62 -12.83
N GLU A 79 4.91 -1.57 -14.13
CA GLU A 79 4.77 -2.75 -14.99
C GLU A 79 5.96 -3.72 -14.93
N PRO A 80 7.24 -3.29 -14.95
CA PRO A 80 8.38 -4.21 -14.91
C PRO A 80 8.44 -5.01 -13.61
N LEU A 81 8.12 -4.36 -12.49
CA LEU A 81 8.18 -4.96 -11.16
C LEU A 81 7.04 -5.98 -10.97
N PHE A 82 5.84 -5.65 -11.46
CA PHE A 82 4.73 -6.60 -11.48
C PHE A 82 4.94 -7.75 -12.46
N ASN A 83 5.54 -7.52 -13.63
CA ASN A 83 5.84 -8.58 -14.58
C ASN A 83 6.85 -9.58 -14.02
N TRP A 84 7.89 -9.09 -13.32
CA TRP A 84 8.85 -9.95 -12.64
C TRP A 84 8.18 -10.78 -11.53
N LEU A 85 7.36 -10.15 -10.69
CA LEU A 85 6.62 -10.87 -9.65
C LEU A 85 5.64 -11.90 -10.22
N ASN A 86 4.94 -11.57 -11.33
CA ASN A 86 4.04 -12.51 -12.00
C ASN A 86 4.79 -13.73 -12.55
N THR A 87 6.05 -13.59 -12.98
CA THR A 87 6.89 -14.71 -13.45
C THR A 87 7.28 -15.67 -12.32
N ILE A 88 7.15 -15.26 -11.06
CA ILE A 88 7.39 -16.15 -9.90
C ILE A 88 6.13 -16.95 -9.57
N ILE A 89 4.95 -16.42 -9.88
CA ILE A 89 3.65 -16.99 -9.50
C ILE A 89 3.06 -17.86 -10.63
N TYR A 90 3.33 -17.53 -11.89
CA TYR A 90 2.95 -18.28 -13.09
C TYR A 90 4.12 -19.03 -13.69
#